data_AF-A0ABD0P8Z4-F1
#
_entry.id   AF-A0ABD0P8Z4-F1
#
_cell.length_a   1.000
_cell.length_b   1.000
_cell.length_c   1.000
_cell.angle_alpha   90.00
_cell.angle_beta   90.00
_cell.angle_gamma   90.00
#
_symmetry.space_group_name_H-M   'P 1'
#
loop_
_entity.id
_entity.type
_entity.pdbx_description
1 polymer ?
#
loop_
_entity_poly.entity_id
_entity_poly.type
_entity_poly.pdbx_seq_one_letter_code
_entity_poly.pdbx_strand_id
1 'polypeptide(L)' 'ALPPLFSLGYHQCRWNYEDEADVKAVDAGFDLHGIPYDVIWLDIEHTNGKRYFTWDSKLFPNPIELQHHLQKKNRK' A
#
# COMPACT_ATOMS: atom_id res chain seq x y z
N ALA A 1 -13.90 21.00 2.21
CA ALA A 1 -14.00 20.03 3.32
C ALA A 1 -12.70 20.04 4.11
N LEU A 2 -12.71 19.72 5.42
CA LEU A 2 -11.47 19.55 6.19
C LEU A 2 -10.83 18.20 5.79
N PRO A 3 -9.58 18.17 5.29
CA PRO A 3 -8.96 16.93 4.85
C PRO A 3 -8.58 16.03 6.03
N PRO A 4 -8.55 14.70 5.86
CA PRO A 4 -7.90 13.80 6.80
C PRO A 4 -6.42 14.18 6.97
N LEU A 5 -5.90 14.17 8.21
CA LEU A 5 -4.53 14.64 8.46
C LEU A 5 -3.47 13.85 7.66
N PHE A 6 -3.63 12.53 7.53
CA PHE A 6 -2.70 11.68 6.78
C PHE A 6 -2.61 12.06 5.30
N SER A 7 -3.64 12.72 4.74
CA SER A 7 -3.65 13.08 3.31
C SER A 7 -2.77 14.28 2.99
N LEU A 8 -2.17 14.90 4.02
CA LEU A 8 -1.17 15.97 3.88
C LEU A 8 0.26 15.42 3.92
N GLY A 9 0.42 14.14 4.31
CA GLY A 9 1.69 13.43 4.36
C GLY A 9 2.25 13.10 2.99
N TYR A 10 3.37 12.38 2.95
CA TYR A 10 3.91 11.87 1.69
C TYR A 10 3.16 10.60 1.26
N HIS A 11 2.69 10.58 0.01
CA HIS A 11 2.02 9.44 -0.61
C HIS A 11 2.96 8.78 -1.63
N GLN A 12 3.26 7.51 -1.41
CA GLN A 12 4.12 6.71 -2.26
C GLN A 12 3.27 5.86 -3.23
N CYS A 13 3.46 6.04 -4.53
CA CYS A 13 2.66 5.39 -5.58
C CYS A 13 3.53 5.06 -6.80
N ARG A 14 3.21 3.95 -7.48
CA ARG A 14 3.69 3.61 -8.82
C ARG A 14 2.69 2.68 -9.50
N TRP A 15 2.73 2.60 -10.83
CA TRP A 15 2.07 1.54 -11.60
C TRP A 15 3.04 0.37 -11.83
N ASN A 16 2.80 -0.83 -11.31
CA ASN A 16 2.06 -1.15 -10.07
C ASN A 16 3.07 -1.70 -9.06
N TYR A 17 2.71 -1.81 -7.78
CA TYR A 17 3.40 -2.79 -6.94
C TYR A 17 3.05 -4.21 -7.40
N GLU A 18 4.05 -5.06 -7.61
CA GLU A 18 3.86 -6.36 -8.28
C GLU A 18 3.02 -7.32 -7.44
N ASP A 19 3.26 -7.37 -6.14
CA ASP A 19 2.59 -8.24 -5.19
C ASP A 19 2.66 -7.69 -3.74
N GLU A 20 2.15 -8.45 -2.78
CA GLU A 20 2.26 -8.12 -1.35
C GLU A 20 3.69 -8.00 -0.83
N ALA A 21 4.63 -8.76 -1.38
CA ALA A 21 6.02 -8.74 -0.93
C ALA A 21 6.72 -7.46 -1.39
N ASP A 22 6.44 -6.99 -2.61
CA ASP A 22 6.91 -5.70 -3.14
C ASP A 22 6.44 -4.55 -2.24
N VAL A 23 5.14 -4.50 -1.89
CA VAL A 23 4.61 -3.46 -0.98
C VAL A 23 5.33 -3.47 0.37
N LYS A 24 5.57 -4.65 0.96
CA LYS A 24 6.28 -4.78 2.24
C LYS A 24 7.76 -4.40 2.13
N ALA A 25 8.40 -4.73 1.01
CA ALA A 25 9.80 -4.37 0.76
C ALA A 25 9.95 -2.85 0.63
N VAL A 26 9.03 -2.19 -0.07
CA VAL A 26 8.98 -0.73 -0.19
C VAL A 26 8.75 -0.09 1.18
N ASP A 27 7.71 -0.51 1.91
CA ASP A 27 7.42 -0.03 3.28
C ASP A 27 8.64 -0.15 4.22
N ALA A 28 9.35 -1.29 4.17
CA ALA A 28 10.58 -1.50 4.94
C ALA A 28 11.75 -0.62 4.46
N GLY A 29 11.87 -0.38 3.15
CA GLY A 29 12.88 0.51 2.58
C GLY A 29 12.73 1.95 3.05
N PHE A 30 11.50 2.47 3.13
CA PHE A 30 11.24 3.80 3.68
C PHE A 30 11.71 3.93 5.14
N ASP A 31 11.44 2.91 5.96
CA ASP A 31 11.91 2.87 7.35
C ASP A 31 13.44 2.78 7.43
N LEU A 32 14.05 1.92 6.61
CA LEU A 32 15.50 1.74 6.57
C LEU A 32 16.23 3.04 6.21
N HIS A 33 15.67 3.81 5.28
CA HIS A 33 16.27 5.06 4.81
C HIS A 33 15.81 6.29 5.61
N GLY A 34 14.96 6.12 6.61
CA GLY A 34 14.46 7.22 7.43
C GLY A 34 13.61 8.23 6.65
N ILE A 35 12.93 7.77 5.59
CA ILE A 35 12.07 8.62 4.76
C ILE A 35 10.63 8.48 5.28
N PRO A 36 10.01 9.56 5.81
CA PRO A 36 8.65 9.49 6.30
C PRO A 36 7.64 9.42 5.15
N TYR A 37 6.63 8.57 5.29
CA TYR A 37 5.47 8.52 4.40
C TYR A 37 4.23 8.05 5.15
N ASP A 38 3.06 8.50 4.67
CA ASP A 38 1.76 8.23 5.28
C ASP A 38 0.93 7.22 4.50
N VAL A 39 1.05 7.16 3.16
CA VAL A 39 0.18 6.33 2.32
C VAL A 39 0.95 5.57 1.25
N ILE A 40 0.64 4.29 1.04
CA ILE A 40 1.07 3.52 -0.14
C ILE A 40 -0.13 3.15 -1.03
N TRP A 41 -0.01 3.41 -2.33
CA TRP A 41 -1.13 3.23 -3.27
C TRP A 41 -1.00 1.97 -4.12
N LEU A 42 -2.09 1.21 -4.26
CA LEU A 42 -2.19 0.10 -5.21
C LEU A 42 -2.92 0.56 -6.48
N ASP A 43 -2.25 0.50 -7.62
CA ASP A 43 -2.83 0.67 -8.95
C ASP A 43 -3.56 -0.63 -9.39
N ILE A 44 -4.12 -0.64 -10.60
CA ILE A 44 -5.09 -1.62 -11.11
C ILE A 44 -4.65 -3.09 -11.07
N GLU A 45 -3.34 -3.39 -11.00
CA GLU A 45 -2.84 -4.78 -11.00
C GLU A 45 -3.09 -5.52 -9.68
N HIS A 46 -3.50 -4.84 -8.60
CA HIS A 46 -3.94 -5.54 -7.38
C HIS A 46 -5.27 -6.30 -7.55
N THR A 47 -6.02 -6.00 -8.61
CA THR A 47 -7.35 -6.58 -8.87
C THR A 47 -7.28 -7.83 -9.73
N ASN A 48 -8.23 -8.76 -9.52
CA ASN A 48 -8.31 -9.99 -10.30
C ASN A 48 -8.83 -9.71 -11.72
N GLY A 49 -7.90 -9.61 -12.68
CA GLY A 49 -8.22 -9.36 -14.08
C GLY A 49 -8.90 -8.01 -14.31
N LYS A 50 -8.45 -6.94 -13.61
CA LYS A 50 -8.99 -5.57 -13.72
C LYS A 50 -10.43 -5.40 -13.23
N ARG A 51 -10.96 -6.38 -12.49
CA ARG A 51 -12.31 -6.31 -11.91
C ARG A 51 -12.24 -5.57 -10.57
N TYR A 52 -12.84 -4.38 -10.51
CA TYR A 52 -12.95 -3.63 -9.26
C TYR A 52 -13.67 -4.44 -8.17
N PHE A 53 -13.39 -4.13 -6.90
CA PHE A 53 -13.88 -4.85 -5.72
C PHE A 53 -13.39 -6.30 -5.61
N THR A 54 -12.32 -6.66 -6.33
CA THR A 54 -11.65 -7.95 -6.23
C THR A 54 -10.17 -7.77 -5.93
N TRP A 55 -9.56 -8.81 -5.37
CA TRP A 55 -8.12 -8.91 -5.17
C TRP A 55 -7.59 -10.09 -5.99
N ASP A 56 -6.44 -9.93 -6.65
CA ASP A 56 -5.76 -11.05 -7.27
C ASP A 56 -5.12 -11.92 -6.18
N SER A 57 -5.70 -13.08 -5.89
CA SER A 57 -5.24 -13.96 -4.81
C SER A 57 -3.87 -14.59 -5.06
N LYS A 58 -3.30 -14.50 -6.27
CA LYS A 58 -1.94 -14.96 -6.54
C LYS A 58 -0.89 -13.92 -6.14
N LEU A 59 -1.20 -12.64 -6.34
CA LEU A 59 -0.31 -11.51 -6.06
C LEU A 59 -0.56 -10.93 -4.66
N PHE A 60 -1.83 -10.85 -4.26
CA PHE A 60 -2.32 -10.34 -2.99
C PHE A 60 -3.16 -11.40 -2.26
N PRO A 61 -2.52 -12.47 -1.74
CA PRO A 61 -3.22 -13.55 -1.05
C PRO A 61 -3.83 -13.14 0.31
N ASN A 62 -3.24 -12.17 1.01
CA ASN A 62 -3.60 -11.74 2.37
C ASN A 62 -3.72 -10.19 2.49
N PRO A 63 -4.63 -9.55 1.74
CA PRO A 63 -4.71 -8.09 1.68
C PRO A 63 -5.11 -7.45 3.02
N ILE A 64 -5.83 -8.19 3.88
CA ILE A 64 -6.18 -7.75 5.24
C ILE A 64 -4.93 -7.69 6.13
N GLU A 65 -4.05 -8.70 6.03
CA GLU A 65 -2.80 -8.72 6.80
C GLU A 65 -1.85 -7.61 6.35
N LEU A 66 -1.79 -7.35 5.04
CA LEU A 66 -1.04 -6.21 4.49
C LEU A 66 -1.52 -4.87 5.08
N GLN A 67 -2.84 -4.64 5.10
CA GLN A 67 -3.43 -3.43 5.68
C GLN A 67 -3.11 -3.33 7.19
N HIS A 68 -3.22 -4.42 7.94
CA HIS A 68 -2.86 -4.44 9.36
C HIS A 68 -1.37 -4.18 9.59
N HIS A 69 -0.49 -4.65 8.70
CA HIS A 69 0.95 -4.39 8.75
C HIS A 69 1.25 -2.90 8.63
N LEU A 70 0.64 -2.21 7.66
CA LEU A 70 0.79 -0.76 7.46
C LEU A 70 0.17 0.04 8.62
N GLN A 71 -1.02 -0.37 9.09
CA GLN A 71 -1.73 0.30 10.17
C GLN A 71 -0.94 0.30 11.49
N LYS A 72 -0.17 -0.76 11.78
CA LYS A 72 0.72 -0.80 12.98
C LYS A 72 1.74 0.35 13.00
N LYS A 73 2.06 0.93 11.84
CA LYS A 73 2.96 2.07 11.67
C LYS A 73 2.21 3.39 11.45
N ASN A 74 0.89 3.42 11.69
CA ASN A 74 -0.03 4.54 11.41
C ASN A 74 -0.17 4.93 9.93
N ARG A 75 0.28 4.07 9.00
CA ARG A 75 0.18 4.29 7.56
C ARG A 75 -1.19 3.88 7.00
N LYS A 76 -1.50 4.35 5.79
CA LYS A 76 -2.69 4.00 5.00
C LYS A 76 -2.31 3.22 3.74
#